data_AF-A0A8K0GF40-F1
#
_entry.id   AF-A0A8K0GF40-F1
#
_cell.length_a   1.000
_cell.length_b   1.000
_cell.length_c   1.000
_cell.angle_alpha   90.00
_cell.angle_beta   90.00
_cell.angle_gamma   90.00
#
_symmetry.space_group_name_H-M   'P 1'
#
loop_
_entity.id
_entity.type
_entity.pdbx_description
1 polymer ?
#
loop_
_entity_poly.entity_id
_entity_poly.type
_entity_poly.pdbx_seq_one_letter_code
_entity_poly.pdbx_strand_id
1 'polypeptide(L)'
;MNDNIPLLYNQQVLADPTDNIVEEQCTRSLNLNERTLKLDSKQSDTPEDNEEYGKLYVCVWKGRGIMNDEGAIVKESVEQFLRKFFYSPLIEEEYKALLSKVNKLCVPIKESNEGRTAIKFKNCMIEIIRNAGL
;
A
#
# COMPACT_ATOMS: atom_id res chain seq x y z
N MET A 1 -36.53 -4.63 1.39
CA MET A 1 -35.74 -5.49 0.49
C MET A 1 -34.29 -5.25 0.87
N ASN A 2 -33.71 -6.19 1.61
CA ASN A 2 -32.30 -6.15 2.03
C ASN A 2 -31.50 -6.83 0.94
N ASP A 3 -30.91 -6.03 0.06
CA ASP A 3 -29.96 -6.54 -0.91
C ASP A 3 -28.61 -6.74 -0.19
N ASN A 4 -28.46 -7.96 0.33
CA ASN A 4 -27.18 -8.55 0.68
C ASN A 4 -26.30 -8.56 -0.57
N ILE A 5 -25.44 -7.55 -0.71
CA ILE A 5 -24.30 -7.63 -1.62
C ILE A 5 -23.35 -8.69 -1.04
N PRO A 6 -23.04 -9.77 -1.78
CA PRO A 6 -22.13 -10.80 -1.29
C PRO A 6 -20.73 -10.19 -1.09
N LEU A 7 -20.22 -10.31 0.15
CA LEU A 7 -18.82 -10.09 0.54
C LEU A 7 -17.89 -11.09 -0.16
N LEU A 8 -17.78 -11.03 -1.49
CA LEU A 8 -16.93 -11.91 -2.30
C LEU A 8 -15.52 -11.35 -2.55
N TYR A 9 -15.16 -10.22 -1.95
CA TYR A 9 -13.82 -9.61 -2.13
C TYR A 9 -12.86 -9.83 -0.96
N ASN A 10 -13.18 -10.75 -0.04
CA ASN A 10 -12.29 -11.13 1.04
C ASN A 10 -11.58 -12.44 0.70
N GLN A 11 -10.34 -12.35 0.22
CA GLN A 11 -9.16 -13.13 0.68
C GLN A 11 -7.99 -13.23 -0.31
N GLN A 12 -8.11 -12.78 -1.57
CA GLN A 12 -7.04 -12.96 -2.58
C GLN A 12 -6.27 -11.69 -2.98
N VAL A 13 -6.56 -10.54 -2.37
CA VAL A 13 -5.92 -9.25 -2.71
C VAL A 13 -4.45 -9.14 -2.27
N LEU A 14 -3.89 -10.13 -1.55
CA LEU A 14 -2.56 -10.02 -0.93
C LEU A 14 -1.55 -11.13 -1.32
N ALA A 15 -1.76 -11.86 -2.42
CA ALA A 15 -0.84 -12.93 -2.79
C ALA A 15 -0.61 -13.03 -4.30
N ASP A 16 -0.12 -11.96 -4.93
CA ASP A 16 0.75 -12.20 -6.08
C ASP A 16 2.09 -12.72 -5.54
N PRO A 17 2.54 -13.92 -5.93
CA PRO A 17 3.80 -14.49 -5.43
C PRO A 17 5.01 -13.59 -5.72
N THR A 18 4.96 -12.70 -6.72
CA THR A 18 6.04 -11.74 -6.98
C THR A 18 6.07 -10.56 -6.01
N ASP A 19 4.93 -10.16 -5.45
CA ASP A 19 4.85 -9.06 -4.49
C ASP A 19 5.25 -9.48 -3.07
N ASN A 20 5.06 -10.76 -2.71
CA ASN A 20 5.62 -11.34 -1.49
C ASN A 20 7.16 -11.45 -1.55
N ILE A 21 7.75 -11.64 -2.75
CA ILE A 21 9.21 -11.75 -2.88
C ILE A 21 9.92 -10.46 -2.46
N VAL A 22 9.43 -9.29 -2.85
CA VAL A 22 10.05 -8.01 -2.49
C VAL A 22 9.98 -7.78 -0.97
N GLU A 23 8.83 -8.07 -0.36
CA GLU A 23 8.63 -7.92 1.08
C GLU A 23 9.50 -8.90 1.89
N GLU A 24 9.59 -10.16 1.46
CA GLU A 24 10.49 -11.16 2.03
C GLU A 24 11.96 -10.77 1.91
N GLN A 25 12.37 -10.24 0.75
CA GLN A 25 13.74 -9.77 0.52
C GLN A 25 14.09 -8.59 1.44
N CYS A 26 13.21 -7.60 1.53
CA CYS A 26 13.41 -6.45 2.41
C CYS A 26 13.49 -6.87 3.87
N THR A 27 12.59 -7.72 4.32
CA THR A 27 12.58 -8.30 5.67
C THR A 27 13.90 -8.98 6.01
N ARG A 28 14.37 -9.85 5.11
CA ARG A 28 15.65 -10.58 5.28
C ARG A 28 16.84 -9.61 5.28
N SER A 29 16.88 -8.65 4.36
CA SER A 29 17.98 -7.68 4.27
C SER A 29 18.09 -6.78 5.50
N LEU A 30 16.97 -6.48 6.15
CA LEU A 30 16.91 -5.65 7.35
C LEU A 30 17.02 -6.46 8.64
N ASN A 31 17.18 -7.79 8.54
CA ASN A 31 17.21 -8.72 9.67
C ASN A 31 16.00 -8.55 10.62
N LEU A 32 14.83 -8.23 10.04
CA LEU A 32 13.61 -8.05 10.80
C LEU A 32 12.98 -9.42 11.12
N ASN A 33 12.46 -9.55 12.34
CA ASN A 33 11.76 -10.77 12.73
C ASN A 33 10.42 -10.86 12.00
N GLU A 34 10.18 -11.98 11.28
CA GLU A 34 8.93 -12.25 10.56
C GLU A 34 7.67 -12.14 11.44
N ARG A 35 7.79 -12.30 12.77
CA ARG A 35 6.68 -12.08 13.71
C ARG A 35 6.26 -10.62 13.83
N THR A 36 7.18 -9.67 13.66
CA THR A 36 6.86 -8.23 13.74
C THR A 36 5.96 -7.83 12.57
N LEU A 37 6.16 -8.41 11.39
CA LEU A 37 5.52 -8.06 10.12
C LEU A 37 4.10 -8.63 9.91
N LYS A 38 3.80 -9.76 10.56
CA LYS A 38 2.47 -10.40 10.48
C LYS A 38 1.35 -9.59 11.16
N LEU A 39 1.69 -8.59 11.98
CA LEU A 39 0.71 -7.85 12.78
C LEU A 39 0.22 -6.55 12.13
N ASP A 40 0.91 -5.98 11.14
CA ASP A 40 0.56 -4.67 10.57
C ASP A 40 0.33 -4.68 9.04
N SER A 41 0.48 -5.85 8.41
CA SER A 41 0.20 -6.11 6.98
C SER A 41 -1.31 -6.25 6.68
N LYS A 42 -2.17 -6.13 7.69
CA LYS A 42 -3.63 -6.20 7.52
C LYS A 42 -4.33 -5.05 8.23
N GLN A 43 -4.41 -3.92 7.53
CA GLN A 43 -5.46 -2.91 7.71
C GLN A 43 -5.36 -1.98 8.93
N SER A 44 -4.25 -1.94 9.67
CA SER A 44 -4.01 -0.95 10.72
C SER A 44 -3.12 0.21 10.28
N ASP A 45 -3.31 1.35 10.92
CA ASP A 45 -2.43 2.51 10.76
C ASP A 45 -1.12 2.22 11.49
N THR A 46 0.01 2.35 10.81
CA THR A 46 1.34 2.21 11.41
C THR A 46 1.76 3.55 12.03
N PRO A 47 2.29 3.59 13.27
CA PRO A 47 2.85 4.82 13.83
C PRO A 47 3.92 5.43 12.92
N GLU A 48 3.78 6.72 12.58
CA GLU A 48 4.64 7.40 11.60
C GLU A 48 6.12 7.49 12.02
N ASP A 49 6.39 7.40 13.31
CA ASP A 49 7.70 7.46 13.93
C ASP A 49 8.36 6.08 14.11
N ASN A 50 7.71 5.01 13.65
CA ASN A 50 8.27 3.68 13.76
C ASN A 50 9.40 3.47 12.75
N GLU A 51 10.64 3.57 13.21
CA GLU A 51 11.83 3.47 12.35
C GLU A 51 11.99 2.12 11.63
N GLU A 52 11.63 0.99 12.28
CA GLU A 52 11.76 -0.33 11.67
C GLU A 52 10.80 -0.50 10.50
N TYR A 53 9.54 -0.09 10.69
CA TYR A 53 8.55 -0.08 9.61
C TYR A 53 8.88 0.97 8.55
N GLY A 54 9.44 2.12 8.94
CA GLY A 54 9.90 3.13 8.00
C GLY A 54 10.95 2.56 7.05
N LYS A 55 11.98 1.89 7.57
CA LYS A 55 13.02 1.23 6.77
C LYS A 55 12.46 0.13 5.89
N LEU A 56 11.56 -0.69 6.42
CA LEU A 56 10.89 -1.75 5.67
C LEU A 56 10.11 -1.16 4.48
N TYR A 57 9.21 -0.20 4.73
CA TYR A 57 8.36 0.34 3.68
C TYR A 57 9.16 1.12 2.63
N VAL A 58 10.23 1.82 3.02
CA VAL A 58 11.16 2.41 2.05
C VAL A 58 11.73 1.33 1.13
N CYS A 59 12.25 0.23 1.69
CA CYS A 59 12.79 -0.88 0.90
C CYS A 59 11.73 -1.46 -0.04
N VAL A 60 10.54 -1.75 0.47
CA VAL A 60 9.45 -2.35 -0.30
C VAL A 60 8.97 -1.42 -1.41
N TRP A 61 8.77 -0.13 -1.12
CA TRP A 61 8.31 0.83 -2.12
C TRP A 61 9.36 1.12 -3.18
N LYS A 62 10.65 1.19 -2.83
CA LYS A 62 11.74 1.30 -3.82
C LYS A 62 11.84 0.03 -4.66
N GLY A 63 11.76 -1.15 -4.05
CA GLY A 63 11.76 -2.44 -4.75
C GLY A 63 10.60 -2.62 -5.73
N ARG A 64 9.44 -2.00 -5.45
CA ARG A 64 8.27 -1.96 -6.34
C ARG A 64 8.28 -0.78 -7.32
N GLY A 65 9.28 0.10 -7.28
CA GLY A 65 9.33 1.34 -8.06
C GLY A 65 8.26 2.37 -7.70
N ILE A 66 7.53 2.16 -6.60
CA ILE A 66 6.51 3.09 -6.05
C ILE A 66 7.18 4.30 -5.43
N MET A 67 8.37 4.15 -4.88
CA MET A 67 9.20 5.23 -4.37
C MET A 67 10.50 5.27 -5.18
N ASN A 68 10.96 6.46 -5.55
CA ASN A 68 12.25 6.63 -6.23
C ASN A 68 13.41 6.75 -5.24
N ASP A 69 14.65 6.84 -5.74
CA ASP A 69 15.85 6.92 -4.90
C ASP A 69 15.90 8.17 -4.02
N GLU A 70 15.18 9.24 -4.39
CA GLU A 70 15.04 10.49 -3.64
C GLU A 70 13.92 10.44 -2.57
N GLY A 71 13.28 9.29 -2.39
CA GLY A 71 12.21 9.10 -1.40
C GLY A 71 10.86 9.67 -1.81
N ALA A 72 10.68 10.08 -3.07
CA ALA A 72 9.41 10.58 -3.59
C ALA A 72 8.54 9.43 -4.16
N ILE A 73 7.23 9.53 -3.96
CA ILE A 73 6.27 8.57 -4.51
C ILE A 73 6.07 8.81 -6.02
N VAL A 74 6.22 7.76 -6.81
CA VAL A 74 6.09 7.77 -8.27
C VAL A 74 4.65 7.44 -8.65
N LYS A 75 3.94 8.45 -9.15
CA LYS A 75 2.51 8.38 -9.48
C LYS A 75 2.19 7.19 -10.40
N GLU A 76 2.92 7.06 -11.51
CA GLU A 76 2.67 6.05 -12.53
C GLU A 76 2.79 4.63 -11.97
N SER A 77 3.77 4.41 -11.09
CA SER A 77 3.97 3.13 -10.39
C SER A 77 2.84 2.84 -9.40
N VAL A 78 2.33 3.86 -8.70
CA VAL A 78 1.15 3.72 -7.83
C VAL A 78 -0.08 3.34 -8.63
N GLU A 79 -0.30 3.96 -9.79
CA GLU A 79 -1.45 3.62 -10.65
C GLU A 79 -1.38 2.18 -11.15
N GLN A 80 -0.21 1.72 -11.59
CA GLN A 80 0.03 0.34 -12.00
C GLN A 80 -0.19 -0.64 -10.85
N PHE A 81 0.32 -0.32 -9.66
CA PHE A 81 0.12 -1.11 -8.46
C PHE A 81 -1.37 -1.24 -8.12
N LEU A 82 -2.10 -0.13 -8.00
CA LEU A 82 -3.52 -0.16 -7.70
C LEU A 82 -4.34 -0.88 -8.78
N ARG A 83 -3.96 -0.71 -10.05
CA ARG A 83 -4.62 -1.42 -11.16
C ARG A 83 -4.50 -2.93 -11.00
N LYS A 84 -3.32 -3.43 -10.63
CA LYS A 84 -3.06 -4.86 -10.46
C LYS A 84 -3.96 -5.49 -9.39
N PHE A 85 -4.27 -4.76 -8.32
CA PHE A 85 -4.97 -5.31 -7.15
C PHE A 85 -6.46 -4.95 -7.07
N PHE A 86 -6.86 -3.79 -7.57
CA PHE A 86 -8.21 -3.24 -7.36
C PHE A 86 -9.00 -3.03 -8.65
N TYR A 87 -8.38 -3.13 -9.83
CA TYR A 87 -9.14 -2.97 -11.07
C TYR A 87 -9.99 -4.19 -11.36
N SER A 88 -11.28 -3.95 -11.59
CA SER A 88 -12.19 -4.90 -12.21
C SER A 88 -13.14 -4.13 -13.14
N PRO A 89 -13.47 -4.67 -14.34
CA PRO A 89 -14.44 -4.02 -15.23
C PRO A 89 -15.81 -3.76 -14.61
N LEU A 90 -16.16 -4.48 -13.53
CA LEU A 90 -17.44 -4.33 -12.82
C LEU A 90 -17.48 -3.12 -11.87
N ILE A 91 -16.32 -2.54 -11.54
CA ILE A 91 -16.16 -1.44 -10.58
C ILE A 91 -15.25 -0.33 -11.14
N GLU A 92 -15.32 -0.08 -12.45
CA GLU A 92 -14.40 0.84 -13.13
C GLU A 92 -14.50 2.27 -12.59
N GLU A 93 -15.70 2.76 -12.30
CA GLU A 93 -15.92 4.12 -11.82
C GLU A 93 -15.47 4.28 -10.36
N GLU A 94 -15.73 3.28 -9.51
CA GLU A 94 -15.21 3.23 -8.13
C GLU A 94 -13.69 3.17 -8.12
N TYR A 95 -13.10 2.38 -9.03
CA TYR A 95 -11.65 2.33 -9.20
C TYR A 95 -11.07 3.67 -9.67
N LYS A 96 -11.69 4.35 -10.64
CA LYS A 96 -11.26 5.69 -11.07
C LYS A 96 -11.36 6.71 -9.93
N ALA A 97 -12.41 6.65 -9.13
CA ALA A 97 -12.58 7.50 -7.96
C ALA A 97 -11.51 7.22 -6.88
N LEU A 98 -11.21 5.94 -6.62
CA LEU A 98 -10.12 5.50 -5.74
C LEU A 98 -8.78 6.07 -6.22
N LEU A 99 -8.45 5.85 -7.49
CA LEU A 99 -7.21 6.28 -8.11
C LEU A 99 -7.04 7.80 -8.04
N SER A 100 -8.10 8.54 -8.35
CA SER A 100 -8.13 10.00 -8.26
C SER A 100 -7.83 10.49 -6.83
N LYS A 101 -8.45 9.86 -5.81
CA LYS A 101 -8.20 10.20 -4.40
C LYS A 101 -6.76 9.89 -4.00
N VAL A 102 -6.23 8.72 -4.32
CA VAL A 102 -4.84 8.34 -3.98
C VAL A 102 -3.84 9.29 -4.63
N ASN A 103 -4.02 9.59 -5.92
CA ASN A 103 -3.15 10.51 -6.65
C ASN A 103 -3.19 11.93 -6.09
N LYS A 104 -4.36 12.38 -5.62
CA LYS A 104 -4.52 13.73 -5.08
C LYS A 104 -4.01 13.86 -3.63
N LEU A 105 -4.19 12.82 -2.82
CA LEU A 105 -3.97 12.91 -1.37
C LEU A 105 -2.68 12.21 -0.92
N CYS A 106 -2.36 11.03 -1.47
CA CYS A 106 -1.25 10.22 -0.98
C CYS A 106 0.05 10.43 -1.77
N VAL A 107 -0.02 10.51 -3.10
CA VAL A 107 1.18 10.68 -3.94
C VAL A 107 1.98 11.96 -3.60
N PRO A 108 1.37 13.11 -3.27
CA PRO A 108 2.13 14.31 -2.92
C PRO A 108 2.80 14.28 -1.54
N ILE A 109 2.58 13.22 -0.73
CA ILE A 109 3.18 13.11 0.60
C ILE A 109 4.70 13.09 0.46
N LYS A 110 5.37 14.03 1.12
CA LYS A 110 6.82 14.13 1.19
C LYS A 110 7.22 14.70 2.55
N GLU A 111 8.04 13.95 3.27
CA GLU A 111 8.64 14.36 4.54
C GLU A 111 10.16 14.50 4.38
N SER A 112 10.83 15.09 5.37
CA SER A 112 12.29 15.11 5.43
C SER A 112 12.91 13.72 5.64
N ASN A 113 12.14 12.79 6.21
CA ASN A 113 12.54 11.41 6.44
C ASN A 113 11.78 10.47 5.47
N GLU A 114 12.51 9.68 4.68
CA GLU A 114 11.92 8.75 3.71
C GLU A 114 11.05 7.68 4.39
N GLY A 115 11.46 7.19 5.56
CA GLY A 115 10.70 6.22 6.35
C GLY A 115 9.33 6.77 6.76
N ARG A 116 9.29 8.02 7.21
CA ARG A 116 8.04 8.70 7.55
C ARG A 116 7.17 8.92 6.31
N THR A 117 7.78 9.28 5.17
CA THR A 117 7.07 9.39 3.88
C THR A 117 6.43 8.05 3.50
N ALA A 118 7.18 6.96 3.61
CA ALA A 118 6.72 5.61 3.28
C ALA A 118 5.56 5.13 4.16
N ILE A 119 5.61 5.39 5.47
CA ILE A 119 4.53 5.06 6.41
C ILE A 119 3.29 5.93 6.15
N LYS A 120 3.44 7.25 6.01
CA LYS A 120 2.33 8.16 5.73
C LYS A 120 1.63 7.79 4.42
N PHE A 121 2.40 7.44 3.39
CA PHE A 121 1.84 6.96 2.13
C PHE A 121 1.01 5.68 2.32
N LYS A 122 1.54 4.67 3.04
CA LYS A 122 0.82 3.43 3.39
C LYS A 122 -0.47 3.71 4.14
N ASN A 123 -0.42 4.52 5.20
CA ASN A 123 -1.58 4.86 6.01
C ASN A 123 -2.65 5.61 5.20
N CYS A 124 -2.22 6.57 4.37
CA CYS A 124 -3.12 7.31 3.46
C CYS A 124 -3.83 6.37 2.48
N MET A 125 -3.12 5.41 1.87
CA MET A 125 -3.76 4.42 1.00
C MET A 125 -4.79 3.57 1.76
N ILE A 126 -4.45 3.09 2.97
CA ILE A 126 -5.37 2.30 3.79
C ILE A 126 -6.64 3.09 4.11
N GLU A 127 -6.50 4.36 4.51
CA GLU A 127 -7.65 5.22 4.81
C GLU A 127 -8.56 5.40 3.60
N ILE A 128 -7.98 5.68 2.42
CA ILE A 128 -8.74 5.87 1.19
C ILE A 128 -9.46 4.57 0.77
N ILE A 129 -8.78 3.43 0.84
CA ILE A 129 -9.37 2.12 0.49
C ILE A 129 -10.50 1.78 1.47
N ARG A 130 -10.27 1.93 2.78
CA ARG A 130 -11.29 1.70 3.82
C ARG A 130 -12.52 2.57 3.60
N ASN A 131 -12.33 3.85 3.25
CA ASN A 131 -13.42 4.79 2.98
C ASN A 131 -14.12 4.56 1.64
N ALA A 132 -13.50 3.83 0.70
CA ALA A 132 -14.12 3.46 -0.57
C ALA A 132 -15.09 2.28 -0.44
N GLY A 133 -15.04 1.54 0.68
CA GLY A 133 -15.87 0.34 0.88
C GLY A 133 -15.51 -0.82 -0.04
N LEU A 134 -14.27 -0.81 -0.56
CA LEU A 134 -13.68 -1.88 -1.39
C LEU A 134 -13.09 -3.00 -0.53
#